data_AF-A0A1D6JW05-F1
#
_entry.id   AF-A0A1D6JW05-F1
#
_cell.length_a   1.000
_cell.length_b   1.000
_cell.length_c   1.000
_cell.angle_alpha   90.00
_cell.angle_beta   90.00
_cell.angle_gamma   90.00
#
_symmetry.space_group_name_H-M   'P 1'
#
loop_
_entity.id
_entity.type
_entity.pdbx_description
1 polymer ?
#
loop_
_entity_poly.entity_id
_entity_poly.type
_entity_poly.pdbx_seq_one_letter_code
_entity_poly.pdbx_strand_id
1 'polypeptide(L)'
;MFYFSPMHPPLTEAAQRALDWAVNEKLKSGEDGEVNANHLLLGIWSDDESAGHKILYSLGFDDVKASLLAKTADEEAAMSPR
;
A
#
# COMPACT_ATOMS: atom_id res chain seq x y z
N MET A 1 27.56 -6.05 -6.02
CA MET A 1 26.64 -5.10 -6.68
C MET A 1 25.62 -5.90 -7.47
N PHE A 2 24.33 -5.73 -7.18
CA PHE A 2 23.27 -6.32 -8.01
C PHE A 2 23.16 -5.52 -9.31
N TYR A 3 23.38 -6.17 -10.45
CA TYR A 3 23.15 -5.59 -11.76
C TYR A 3 21.68 -5.85 -12.13
N PHE A 4 20.85 -4.82 -12.03
CA PHE A 4 19.50 -4.88 -12.54
C PHE A 4 19.52 -4.50 -14.02
N SER A 5 19.08 -5.43 -14.87
CA SER A 5 18.89 -5.10 -16.29
C SER A 5 17.87 -3.94 -16.38
N PRO A 6 18.06 -2.95 -17.26
CA PRO A 6 17.04 -1.93 -17.49
C PRO A 6 15.70 -2.51 -17.97
N MET A 7 15.67 -3.78 -18.41
CA MET A 7 14.42 -4.53 -18.69
C MET A 7 13.62 -4.89 -17.42
N HIS A 8 14.28 -4.91 -16.27
CA HIS A 8 13.68 -5.20 -14.96
C HIS A 8 14.17 -4.13 -13.98
N PRO A 9 13.65 -2.88 -14.13
CA PRO A 9 14.04 -1.79 -13.26
C PRO A 9 13.83 -2.20 -11.80
N PRO A 10 14.81 -1.95 -10.92
CA PRO A 10 14.66 -2.25 -9.52
C PRO A 10 13.55 -1.38 -8.92
N LEU A 11 13.00 -1.84 -7.80
CA LEU A 11 12.12 -0.99 -6.99
C LEU A 11 12.91 0.22 -6.51
N THR A 12 12.24 1.37 -6.47
CA THR A 12 12.76 2.54 -5.75
C THR A 12 12.64 2.29 -4.25
N GLU A 13 13.44 3.00 -3.44
CA GLU A 13 13.32 2.93 -1.98
C GLU A 13 11.91 3.25 -1.48
N ALA A 14 11.23 4.22 -2.10
CA ALA A 14 9.84 4.56 -1.79
C ALA A 14 8.87 3.40 -2.13
N ALA A 15 9.08 2.73 -3.26
CA ALA A 15 8.26 1.56 -3.63
C ALA A 15 8.49 0.40 -2.66
N GLN A 16 9.72 0.17 -2.21
CA GLN A 16 10.02 -0.85 -1.21
C GLN A 16 9.36 -0.51 0.14
N ARG A 17 9.47 0.74 0.62
CA ARG A 17 8.78 1.18 1.84
C ARG A 17 7.27 1.01 1.77
N ALA A 18 6.65 1.31 0.62
CA ALA A 18 5.22 1.10 0.43
C ALA A 18 4.82 -0.38 0.54
N LEU A 19 5.63 -1.30 -0.01
CA LEU A 19 5.42 -2.75 0.14
C LEU A 19 5.59 -3.19 1.60
N ASP A 20 6.67 -2.75 2.25
CA ASP A 20 6.94 -3.09 3.65
C ASP A 20 5.81 -2.59 4.57
N TRP A 21 5.31 -1.37 4.31
CA TRP A 21 4.16 -0.82 5.01
C TRP A 21 2.91 -1.68 4.80
N ALA A 22 2.58 -2.03 3.55
CA ALA A 22 1.40 -2.82 3.21
C ALA A 22 1.40 -4.19 3.90
N VAL A 23 2.55 -4.87 3.91
CA VAL A 23 2.73 -6.16 4.60
C VAL A 23 2.59 -5.98 6.11
N ASN A 24 3.26 -4.98 6.69
CA ASN A 24 3.21 -4.73 8.13
C ASN A 24 1.78 -4.39 8.59
N GLU A 25 1.04 -3.61 7.80
CA GLU A 25 -0.34 -3.26 8.13
C GLU A 25 -1.25 -4.48 8.11
N LYS A 26 -1.14 -5.35 7.10
CA LYS A 26 -1.88 -6.62 7.08
C LYS A 26 -1.53 -7.48 8.30
N LEU A 27 -0.25 -7.58 8.67
CA LEU A 27 0.16 -8.36 9.85
C LEU A 27 -0.41 -7.81 11.17
N LYS A 28 -0.57 -6.49 11.30
CA LYS A 28 -1.17 -5.87 12.50
C LYS A 28 -2.65 -6.18 12.67
N SER A 29 -3.39 -6.37 11.57
CA SER A 29 -4.82 -6.72 11.65
C SER A 29 -5.06 -8.03 12.40
N GLY A 30 -4.05 -8.93 12.44
CA GLY A 30 -4.18 -10.25 13.04
C GLY A 30 -5.11 -11.19 12.27
N GLU A 31 -5.62 -10.73 11.13
CA GLU A 31 -6.54 -11.46 10.28
C GLU A 31 -5.77 -12.22 9.19
N ASP A 32 -6.15 -13.48 8.97
CA ASP A 32 -5.70 -14.24 7.81
C ASP A 32 -6.11 -13.52 6.50
N GLY A 33 -5.34 -13.70 5.43
CA GLY A 33 -5.65 -13.15 4.11
C GLY A 33 -4.44 -12.54 3.39
N GLU A 34 -4.67 -12.10 2.16
CA GLU A 34 -3.64 -11.61 1.25
C GLU A 34 -3.45 -10.09 1.35
N VAL A 35 -2.24 -9.62 1.03
CA VAL A 35 -1.99 -8.19 0.78
C VAL A 35 -2.66 -7.82 -0.55
N ASN A 36 -3.79 -7.12 -0.46
CA ASN A 36 -4.55 -6.68 -1.63
C ASN A 36 -4.15 -5.26 -2.10
N ALA A 37 -4.80 -4.79 -3.17
CA ALA A 37 -4.55 -3.47 -3.76
C ALA A 37 -4.81 -2.30 -2.78
N ASN A 38 -5.71 -2.45 -1.81
CA ASN A 38 -6.00 -1.40 -0.83
C ASN A 38 -4.80 -1.20 0.11
N HIS A 39 -4.20 -2.28 0.60
CA HIS A 39 -2.97 -2.21 1.40
C HIS A 39 -1.84 -1.54 0.63
N LEU A 40 -1.66 -1.88 -0.64
CA LEU A 40 -0.65 -1.28 -1.51
C LEU A 40 -0.90 0.22 -1.72
N LEU A 41 -2.15 0.61 -1.98
CA LEU A 41 -2.51 2.02 -2.17
C LEU A 41 -2.30 2.83 -0.89
N LEU A 42 -2.67 2.28 0.26
CA LEU A 42 -2.41 2.88 1.57
C LEU A 42 -0.92 2.95 1.89
N GLY A 43 -0.14 1.95 1.49
CA GLY A 43 1.33 1.97 1.58
C GLY A 43 1.94 3.09 0.75
N ILE A 44 1.47 3.30 -0.49
CA ILE A 44 1.88 4.44 -1.33
C ILE A 44 1.46 5.77 -0.67
N TRP A 45 0.25 5.84 -0.10
CA TRP A 45 -0.23 7.02 0.61
C TRP A 45 0.57 7.32 1.89
N SER A 46 1.13 6.31 2.55
CA SER A 46 1.88 6.50 3.80
C SER A 46 3.23 7.22 3.64
N ASP A 47 3.77 7.31 2.42
CA ASP A 47 5.07 7.93 2.11
C ASP A 47 4.85 9.29 1.41
N ASP A 48 4.78 10.36 2.19
CA ASP A 48 4.51 11.74 1.73
C ASP A 48 5.59 12.31 0.80
N GLU A 49 6.81 11.79 0.87
CA GLU A 49 7.91 12.17 -0.03
C GLU A 49 7.81 11.49 -1.39
N SER A 50 7.09 10.36 -1.49
CA SER A 50 6.97 9.58 -2.71
C SER A 50 6.24 10.32 -3.84
N ALA A 51 6.61 10.01 -5.08
CA ALA A 51 5.89 10.51 -6.25
C ALA A 51 4.42 10.04 -6.26
N GLY A 52 4.17 8.81 -5.79
CA GLY A 52 2.82 8.24 -5.72
C GLY A 52 1.91 9.04 -4.80
N HIS A 53 2.35 9.36 -3.57
CA HIS A 53 1.58 10.20 -2.65
C HIS A 53 1.28 11.57 -3.26
N LYS A 54 2.29 12.24 -3.84
CA LYS A 54 2.12 13.57 -4.45
C LYS A 54 1.10 13.56 -5.60
N ILE A 55 1.13 12.53 -6.45
CA ILE A 55 0.15 12.34 -7.52
C ILE A 55 -1.24 12.10 -6.93
N LEU A 56 -1.39 11.19 -5.97
CA LEU A 56 -2.67 10.93 -5.30
C LEU A 56 -3.25 12.20 -4.69
N TYR A 57 -2.45 12.97 -3.96
CA TYR A 57 -2.83 14.25 -3.37
C TYR A 57 -3.29 15.24 -4.44
N SER A 58 -2.53 15.38 -5.54
CA SER A 58 -2.89 16.29 -6.64
C SER A 58 -4.19 15.91 -7.36
N LEU A 59 -4.57 14.63 -7.32
CA LEU A 59 -5.84 14.12 -7.87
C LEU A 59 -6.98 14.18 -6.85
N GLY A 60 -6.73 14.74 -5.67
CA GLY A 60 -7.72 14.93 -4.61
C GLY A 60 -7.90 13.73 -3.69
N PHE A 61 -6.96 12.79 -3.63
CA PHE A 61 -6.90 11.82 -2.55
C PHE A 61 -6.44 12.51 -1.25
N ASP A 62 -7.02 12.11 -0.12
CA ASP A 62 -6.76 12.74 1.19
C ASP A 62 -6.90 11.71 2.33
N ASP A 63 -6.56 12.13 3.54
CA ASP A 63 -6.61 11.26 4.73
C ASP A 63 -8.01 10.75 5.06
N VAL A 64 -9.06 11.50 4.67
CA VAL A 64 -10.44 11.06 4.86
C VAL A 64 -10.73 9.87 3.96
N LYS A 65 -10.33 9.93 2.69
CA LYS A 65 -10.47 8.82 1.74
C LYS A 65 -9.57 7.64 2.11
N ALA A 66 -8.36 7.89 2.59
CA ALA A 66 -7.47 6.84 3.08
C ALA A 66 -8.08 6.10 4.28
N SER A 67 -8.66 6.81 5.25
CA SER A 67 -9.33 6.21 6.39
C SER A 67 -10.57 5.41 6.01
N LEU A 68 -11.35 5.88 5.02
CA LEU A 68 -12.49 5.14 4.48
C LEU A 68 -12.02 3.83 3.80
N LEU A 69 -10.96 3.91 3.00
CA LEU A 69 -10.39 2.74 2.32
C LEU A 69 -9.88 1.68 3.31
N ALA A 70 -9.21 2.11 4.38
CA ALA A 70 -8.74 1.21 5.44
C ALA A 70 -9.90 0.43 6.07
N LYS A 71 -11.01 1.09 6.40
CA LYS A 71 -12.20 0.44 6.97
C LYS A 71 -12.82 -0.58 6.02
N THR A 72 -12.89 -0.28 4.72
CA THR A 72 -13.43 -1.21 3.74
C THR A 72 -12.56 -2.45 3.56
N ALA A 73 -11.24 -2.34 3.76
CA ALA A 73 -10.34 -3.48 3.67
C ALA A 73 -10.57 -4.48 4.81
N ASP A 74 -10.83 -3.98 6.03
CA ASP A 74 -11.15 -4.82 7.20
C ASP A 74 -12.52 -5.51 7.04
N GLU A 75 -13.52 -4.81 6.51
CA GLU A 75 -14.85 -5.38 6.26
C GLU A 75 -14.84 -6.49 5.19
N GLU A 76 -14.03 -6.34 4.14
CA GLU A 76 -13.88 -7.35 3.08
C GLU A 76 -13.18 -8.62 3.61
N ALA A 77 -12.17 -8.45 4.48
CA ALA A 77 -11.52 -9.58 5.15
C ALA A 77 -12.47 -10.32 6.11
N ALA A 78 -13.33 -9.59 6.83
CA ALA A 78 -14.34 -10.19 7.72
C ALA A 78 -15.44 -10.99 6.99
N MET A 79 -15.73 -10.66 5.71
CA MET A 79 -16.79 -11.31 4.93
C MET A 79 -16.31 -12.46 4.04
N SER A 80 -15.01 -12.70 3.91
CA SER A 80 -14.49 -13.83 3.10
C SER A 80 -14.56 -15.15 3.89
N PRO A 81 -15.30 -16.17 3.42
CA PRO A 81 -15.30 -17.48 4.06
C PRO A 81 -13.92 -18.16 3.87
N ARG A 82 -13.38 -18.68 4.98
CA ARG A 82 -12.14 -19.48 5.01
C ARG A 82 -12.31 -20.84 4.35
#